data_AF-A0A7X3G5T2-F1
#
_entry.id   AF-A0A7X3G5T2-F1
#
_cell.length_a   1.000
_cell.length_b   1.000
_cell.length_c   1.000
_cell.angle_alpha   90.00
_cell.angle_beta   90.00
_cell.angle_gamma   90.00
#
_symmetry.space_group_name_H-M   'P 1'
#
loop_
_entity.id
_entity.type
_entity.pdbx_description
1 polymer ?
#
loop_
_entity_poly.entity_id
_entity_poly.type
_entity_poly.pdbx_seq_one_letter_code
_entity_poly.pdbx_strand_id
1 'polypeptide(L)'
;MTDDTTITKALPSRDDEEASAALAAIYALVQDAGYERTKETVKLAEFVSPTGNILYLEKVRVSLNNIRCCVHPRHARESLMALDGVHAVSDAHRFHSNMTSFPKRLHGGRTPTAYGWQIKADTLLDFHRFLAAFASLPA
;
A
#
# COMPACT_ATOMS: atom_id res chain seq x y z
N MET A 1 -0.90 -20.75 -44.08
CA MET A 1 -0.86 -21.73 -42.98
C MET A 1 -0.61 -20.92 -41.73
N THR A 2 -1.64 -20.70 -40.93
CA THR A 2 -1.62 -19.82 -39.75
C THR A 2 -1.08 -20.62 -38.57
N ASP A 3 0.09 -20.23 -38.06
CA ASP A 3 0.62 -20.76 -36.80
C ASP A 3 -0.10 -20.07 -35.63
N ASP A 4 -0.99 -20.82 -35.00
CA ASP A 4 -1.66 -20.49 -33.75
C ASP A 4 -0.69 -20.80 -32.60
N THR A 5 0.04 -19.78 -32.13
CA THR A 5 0.82 -19.87 -30.89
C THR A 5 -0.12 -19.59 -29.73
N THR A 6 -0.81 -20.61 -29.25
CA THR A 6 -1.56 -20.56 -28.00
C THR A 6 -0.58 -20.38 -26.84
N ILE A 7 -0.53 -19.16 -26.28
CA ILE A 7 0.16 -18.89 -25.02
C ILE A 7 -0.63 -19.59 -23.91
N THR A 8 -0.16 -20.76 -23.48
CA THR A 8 -0.64 -21.42 -22.26
C THR A 8 -0.23 -20.57 -21.05
N LYS A 9 -1.05 -19.59 -20.69
CA LYS A 9 -0.93 -18.92 -19.40
C LYS A 9 -1.33 -19.95 -18.34
N ALA A 10 -0.38 -20.37 -17.51
CA ALA A 10 -0.66 -21.25 -16.38
C ALA A 10 -1.81 -20.65 -15.54
N LEU A 11 -2.77 -21.49 -15.18
CA LEU A 11 -3.83 -21.11 -14.25
C LEU A 11 -3.18 -20.63 -12.93
N PRO A 12 -3.64 -19.52 -12.35
CA PRO A 12 -3.12 -19.01 -11.09
C PRO A 12 -3.21 -20.09 -10.01
N SER A 13 -2.23 -20.14 -9.11
CA SER A 13 -2.34 -21.03 -7.95
C SER A 13 -3.49 -20.57 -7.04
N ARG A 14 -4.00 -21.47 -6.19
CA ARG A 14 -5.03 -21.12 -5.20
C ARG A 14 -4.60 -19.93 -4.33
N ASP A 15 -3.31 -19.84 -4.00
CA ASP A 15 -2.75 -18.75 -3.21
C ASP A 15 -2.75 -17.42 -3.99
N ASP A 16 -2.54 -17.47 -5.32
CA ASP A 16 -2.64 -16.29 -6.19
C ASP A 16 -4.09 -15.80 -6.33
N GLU A 17 -5.06 -16.72 -6.40
CA GLU A 17 -6.48 -16.38 -6.44
C GLU A 17 -6.96 -15.74 -5.13
N GLU A 18 -6.55 -16.29 -3.99
CA GLU A 18 -6.87 -15.73 -2.67
C GLU A 18 -6.25 -14.34 -2.47
N ALA A 19 -4.98 -14.17 -2.87
CA ALA A 19 -4.31 -12.87 -2.82
C ALA A 19 -4.98 -11.85 -3.75
N SER A 20 -5.42 -12.28 -4.94
CA SER A 20 -6.16 -11.43 -5.88
C SER A 20 -7.51 -10.98 -5.33
N ALA A 21 -8.28 -11.90 -4.75
CA ALA A 21 -9.55 -11.60 -4.11
C ALA A 21 -9.37 -10.67 -2.90
N ALA A 22 -8.34 -10.92 -2.08
CA ALA A 22 -8.01 -10.05 -0.96
C ALA A 22 -7.65 -8.64 -1.42
N LEU A 23 -6.82 -8.52 -2.46
CA LEU A 23 -6.45 -7.23 -3.04
C LEU A 23 -7.67 -6.49 -3.60
N ALA A 24 -8.58 -7.18 -4.27
CA ALA A 24 -9.82 -6.60 -4.79
C ALA A 24 -10.70 -6.05 -3.66
N ALA A 25 -10.87 -6.79 -2.57
CA ALA A 25 -11.61 -6.33 -1.39
C ALA A 25 -10.97 -5.10 -0.73
N ILE A 26 -9.63 -5.08 -0.63
CA ILE A 26 -8.90 -3.94 -0.08
C ILE A 26 -9.03 -2.71 -0.99
N TYR A 27 -8.96 -2.88 -2.32
CA TYR A 27 -9.17 -1.78 -3.26
C TYR A 27 -10.57 -1.19 -3.15
N ALA A 28 -11.61 -2.03 -3.10
CA ALA A 28 -12.98 -1.57 -2.92
C ALA A 28 -13.10 -0.75 -1.62
N LEU A 29 -12.52 -1.24 -0.52
CA LEU A 29 -12.53 -0.53 0.76
C LEU A 29 -11.83 0.83 0.71
N VAL A 30 -10.68 0.93 0.02
CA VAL A 30 -9.94 2.19 -0.13
C VAL A 30 -10.74 3.19 -0.97
N GLN A 31 -11.38 2.72 -2.04
CA GLN A 31 -12.23 3.55 -2.89
C GLN A 31 -13.49 4.03 -2.18
N ASP A 32 -14.14 3.16 -1.40
CA ASP A 32 -15.30 3.49 -0.57
C ASP A 32 -14.94 4.53 0.51
N ALA A 33 -13.71 4.52 1.01
CA ALA A 33 -13.18 5.55 1.89
C ALA A 33 -12.86 6.89 1.18
N GLY A 34 -13.14 6.99 -0.12
CA GLY A 34 -12.98 8.21 -0.92
C GLY A 34 -11.55 8.47 -1.42
N TYR A 35 -10.66 7.47 -1.34
CA TYR A 35 -9.30 7.62 -1.85
C TYR A 35 -9.27 7.40 -3.37
N GLU A 36 -8.57 8.28 -4.08
CA GLU A 36 -8.36 8.15 -5.52
C GLU A 36 -7.09 7.37 -5.83
N ARG A 37 -7.18 6.35 -6.69
CA ARG A 37 -6.00 5.61 -7.15
C ARG A 37 -5.31 6.37 -8.28
N THR A 38 -4.09 6.86 -8.04
CA THR A 38 -3.35 7.70 -9.00
C THR A 38 -2.30 6.92 -9.80
N LYS A 39 -1.75 5.85 -9.23
CA LYS A 39 -0.69 5.07 -9.87
C LYS A 39 -0.69 3.63 -9.40
N GLU A 40 -0.31 2.71 -10.29
CA GLU A 40 -0.16 1.31 -9.95
C GLU A 40 1.08 0.71 -10.59
N THR A 41 1.76 -0.15 -9.84
CA THR A 41 2.87 -0.97 -10.29
C THR A 41 2.64 -2.42 -9.85
N VAL A 42 3.53 -3.33 -10.23
CA VAL A 42 3.46 -4.73 -9.76
C VAL A 42 3.43 -4.81 -8.23
N LYS A 43 4.20 -3.95 -7.54
CA LYS A 43 4.39 -4.06 -6.08
C LYS A 43 3.56 -3.11 -5.25
N LEU A 44 3.21 -1.95 -5.80
CA LEU A 44 2.56 -0.87 -5.07
C LEU A 44 1.37 -0.30 -5.85
N ALA A 45 0.33 0.10 -5.14
CA ALA A 45 -0.72 0.99 -5.64
C ALA A 45 -0.71 2.28 -4.80
N GLU A 46 -0.66 3.42 -5.49
CA GLU A 46 -0.70 4.75 -4.91
C GLU A 46 -2.14 5.24 -4.83
N PHE A 47 -2.48 5.79 -3.68
CA PHE A 47 -3.77 6.39 -3.40
C PHE A 47 -3.60 7.76 -2.76
N VAL A 48 -4.47 8.70 -3.14
CA VAL A 48 -4.56 10.03 -2.54
C VAL A 48 -5.86 10.11 -1.75
N SER A 49 -5.75 10.41 -0.46
CA SER A 49 -6.91 10.64 0.42
C SER A 49 -7.68 11.91 0.03
N PRO A 50 -8.94 12.07 0.47
CA PRO A 50 -9.71 13.30 0.24
C PRO A 50 -9.03 14.60 0.71
N THR A 51 -8.10 14.52 1.66
CA THR A 51 -7.36 15.67 2.19
C THR A 51 -5.98 15.86 1.56
N GLY A 52 -5.60 15.01 0.59
CA GLY A 52 -4.32 15.10 -0.13
C GLY A 52 -3.18 14.27 0.45
N ASN A 53 -3.37 13.56 1.57
CA ASN A 53 -2.38 12.61 2.07
C ASN A 53 -2.22 11.42 1.11
N ILE A 54 -0.98 10.96 0.94
CA ILE A 54 -0.62 9.89 0.03
C ILE A 54 -0.36 8.59 0.79
N LEU A 55 -0.93 7.50 0.28
CA LEU A 55 -0.78 6.15 0.77
C LEU A 55 -0.30 5.23 -0.36
N TYR A 56 0.69 4.39 -0.09
CA TYR A 56 1.12 3.33 -1.00
C TYR A 56 0.77 1.96 -0.43
N LEU A 57 -0.20 1.25 -1.00
CA LEU A 57 -0.54 -0.12 -0.62
C LEU A 57 0.48 -1.12 -1.18
N GLU A 58 1.00 -2.03 -0.35
CA GLU A 58 1.84 -3.14 -0.78
C GLU A 58 1.01 -4.33 -1.28
N LYS A 59 1.29 -4.80 -2.51
CA LYS A 59 0.50 -5.83 -3.19
C LYS A 59 1.04 -7.26 -3.07
N VAL A 60 2.36 -7.42 -2.91
CA VAL A 60 3.06 -8.72 -3.14
C VAL A 60 2.89 -9.71 -1.98
N ARG A 61 2.38 -9.28 -0.82
CA ARG A 61 2.17 -10.13 0.37
C ARG A 61 0.91 -9.72 1.12
N VAL A 62 -0.08 -9.26 0.37
CA VAL A 62 -1.32 -8.76 0.91
C VAL A 62 -2.26 -9.93 1.21
N SER A 63 -2.91 -9.87 2.35
CA SER A 63 -4.04 -10.71 2.71
C SER A 63 -5.00 -9.89 3.55
N LEU A 64 -6.23 -10.39 3.74
CA LEU A 64 -7.24 -9.69 4.53
C LEU A 64 -6.84 -9.49 6.00
N ASN A 65 -5.84 -10.25 6.48
CA ASN A 65 -5.31 -10.18 7.84
C ASN A 65 -3.86 -9.65 7.95
N ASN A 66 -3.29 -9.17 6.84
CA ASN A 66 -1.95 -8.60 6.81
C ASN A 66 -1.90 -7.54 5.70
N ILE A 67 -2.49 -6.39 6.01
CA ILE A 67 -2.56 -5.24 5.10
C ILE A 67 -1.42 -4.31 5.46
N ARG A 68 -0.58 -3.98 4.47
CA ARG A 68 0.58 -3.11 4.66
C ARG A 68 0.55 -1.96 3.68
N CYS A 69 0.80 -0.77 4.19
CA CYS A 69 0.94 0.41 3.36
C CYS A 69 2.07 1.31 3.86
N CYS A 70 2.65 2.09 2.95
CA CYS A 70 3.61 3.13 3.28
C CYS A 70 2.93 4.50 3.25
N VAL A 71 3.20 5.32 4.27
CA VAL A 71 2.76 6.72 4.39
C VAL A 71 3.94 7.67 4.48
N HIS A 72 3.69 8.96 4.23
CA HIS A 72 4.74 9.96 4.10
C HIS A 72 5.58 10.08 5.39
N PRO A 73 6.92 10.19 5.32
CA PRO A 73 7.80 10.21 6.50
C PRO A 73 7.71 11.50 7.34
N ARG A 74 6.94 12.49 6.91
CA ARG A 74 6.73 13.74 7.67
C ARG A 74 5.91 13.54 8.93
N HIS A 75 5.03 12.53 8.94
CA HIS A 75 4.19 12.28 10.09
C HIS A 75 5.06 11.66 11.18
N ALA A 76 4.92 12.14 12.42
CA ALA A 76 5.60 11.56 13.55
C ALA A 76 5.16 10.09 13.72
N ARG A 77 6.11 9.19 13.97
CA ARG A 77 5.84 7.75 14.09
C ARG A 77 4.83 7.49 15.22
N GLU A 78 4.96 8.20 16.32
CA GLU A 78 4.10 8.11 17.49
C GLU A 78 2.66 8.52 17.16
N SER A 79 2.49 9.58 16.37
CA SER A 79 1.17 10.00 15.90
C SER A 79 0.52 8.98 14.97
N LEU A 80 1.31 8.34 14.10
CA LEU A 80 0.81 7.25 13.25
C LEU A 80 0.43 6.03 14.06
N MET A 81 1.22 5.67 15.07
CA MET A 81 0.93 4.54 15.96
C MET A 81 -0.35 4.76 16.78
N ALA A 82 -0.67 6.01 17.09
CA ALA A 82 -1.87 6.37 17.85
C ALA A 82 -3.14 6.41 16.99
N LEU A 83 -3.06 6.22 15.67
CA LEU A 83 -4.25 6.18 14.81
C LEU A 83 -5.05 4.90 15.03
N ASP A 84 -6.37 5.03 15.07
CA ASP A 84 -7.28 3.90 15.12
C ASP A 84 -7.02 2.94 13.94
N GLY A 85 -7.02 1.64 14.23
CA GLY A 85 -6.82 0.60 13.22
C GLY A 85 -5.36 0.35 12.83
N VAL A 86 -4.39 1.06 13.44
CA VAL A 86 -2.97 0.75 13.30
C VAL A 86 -2.57 -0.33 14.30
N HIS A 87 -2.10 -1.47 13.78
CA HIS A 87 -1.53 -2.53 14.62
C HIS A 87 -0.04 -2.28 14.90
N ALA A 88 0.71 -1.84 13.89
CA ALA A 88 2.12 -1.54 14.03
C ALA A 88 2.59 -0.49 13.02
N VAL A 89 3.61 0.27 13.43
CA VAL A 89 4.42 1.12 12.55
C VAL A 89 5.86 0.60 12.57
N SER A 90 6.51 0.54 11.41
CA SER A 90 7.89 0.07 11.30
C SER A 90 8.86 0.90 12.16
N ASP A 91 9.87 0.25 12.74
CA ASP A 91 10.89 0.94 13.56
C ASP A 91 11.88 1.77 12.75
N ALA A 92 12.01 1.43 11.47
CA ALA A 92 12.78 2.20 10.49
C ALA A 92 11.93 2.45 9.24
N HIS A 93 12.28 3.48 8.49
CA HIS A 93 11.65 3.75 7.20
C HIS A 93 11.84 2.58 6.22
N ARG A 94 10.80 2.28 5.45
CA ARG A 94 10.86 1.36 4.31
C ARG A 94 11.21 2.12 3.05
N PHE A 95 11.96 1.47 2.17
CA PHE A 95 12.47 2.06 0.93
C PHE A 95 11.88 1.34 -0.28
N HIS A 96 11.26 2.10 -1.17
CA HIS A 96 10.71 1.60 -2.43
C HIS A 96 10.90 2.64 -3.53
N SER A 97 11.51 2.26 -4.65
CA SER A 97 11.77 3.17 -5.77
C SER A 97 10.51 3.73 -6.43
N ASN A 98 9.39 3.01 -6.31
CA ASN A 98 8.11 3.37 -6.93
C ASN A 98 7.23 4.30 -6.07
N MET A 99 7.66 4.67 -4.85
CA MET A 99 6.98 5.69 -4.03
C MET A 99 7.36 7.09 -4.50
N THR A 100 7.00 7.41 -5.74
CA THR A 100 7.52 8.59 -6.46
C THR A 100 7.13 9.93 -5.83
N SER A 101 6.07 9.95 -5.04
CA SER A 101 5.55 11.15 -4.37
C SER A 101 6.16 11.36 -2.97
N PHE A 102 7.04 10.45 -2.51
CA PHE A 102 7.75 10.57 -1.23
C PHE A 102 9.16 11.13 -1.42
N PRO A 103 9.73 11.77 -0.38
CA PRO A 103 11.10 12.26 -0.42
C PRO A 103 12.08 11.10 -0.58
N LYS A 104 13.22 11.40 -1.20
CA LYS A 104 14.29 10.44 -1.46
C LYS A 104 15.51 10.75 -0.60
N ARG A 105 16.19 9.72 -0.13
CA ARG A 105 17.51 9.85 0.50
C ARG A 105 18.39 8.65 0.18
N LEU A 106 19.70 8.79 0.38
CA LEU A 106 20.64 7.68 0.23
C LEU A 106 20.39 6.63 1.31
N HIS A 107 20.40 5.36 0.90
CA HIS A 107 20.28 4.22 1.81
C HIS A 107 21.07 3.03 1.24
N GLY A 108 22.29 2.84 1.73
CA GLY A 108 23.18 1.71 1.38
C GLY A 108 23.69 1.66 -0.07
N GLY A 109 23.11 2.43 -0.99
CA GLY A 109 23.48 2.48 -2.41
C GLY A 109 23.91 3.86 -2.89
N ARG A 110 24.21 3.94 -4.20
CA ARG A 110 24.70 5.17 -4.87
C ARG A 110 23.57 6.13 -5.28
N THR A 111 22.32 5.66 -5.35
CA THR A 111 21.18 6.44 -5.80
C THR A 111 20.17 6.67 -4.67
N PRO A 112 19.62 7.89 -4.54
CA PRO A 112 18.57 8.16 -3.57
C PRO A 112 17.32 7.33 -3.85
N THR A 113 16.75 6.72 -2.81
CA THR A 113 15.52 5.93 -2.90
C THR A 113 14.43 6.56 -2.03
N ALA A 114 13.20 6.53 -2.50
CA ALA A 114 12.07 7.07 -1.76
C ALA A 114 11.80 6.23 -0.50
N TYR A 115 11.38 6.90 0.57
CA TYR A 115 11.21 6.27 1.87
C TYR A 115 9.96 6.76 2.60
N GLY A 116 9.40 5.91 3.46
CA GLY A 116 8.22 6.22 4.26
C GLY A 116 8.06 5.31 5.47
N TRP A 117 7.05 5.58 6.29
CA TRP A 117 6.67 4.71 7.40
C TRP A 117 5.77 3.60 6.89
N GLN A 118 6.08 2.35 7.23
CA GLN A 118 5.21 1.23 6.92
C GLN A 118 4.24 1.02 8.08
N ILE A 119 2.95 1.02 7.76
CA ILE A 119 1.85 0.72 8.65
C ILE A 119 1.38 -0.71 8.38
N LYS A 120 1.01 -1.41 9.44
CA LYS A 120 0.34 -2.71 9.38
C LYS A 120 -1.05 -2.59 10.01
N ALA A 121 -2.05 -3.10 9.30
CA ALA A 121 -3.38 -3.39 9.82
C ALA A 121 -3.65 -4.89 9.72
N ASP A 122 -4.27 -5.45 10.76
CA ASP A 122 -4.44 -6.91 10.93
C ASP A 122 -5.80 -7.41 10.46
N THR A 123 -6.71 -6.51 10.10
CA THR A 123 -8.03 -6.84 9.54
C THR A 123 -8.47 -5.77 8.54
N LEU A 124 -9.46 -6.10 7.69
CA LEU A 124 -10.14 -5.09 6.86
C LEU A 124 -10.80 -3.99 7.69
N LEU A 125 -11.38 -4.33 8.84
CA LEU A 125 -12.04 -3.35 9.71
C LEU A 125 -11.02 -2.36 10.31
N ASP A 126 -9.87 -2.86 10.76
CA ASP A 126 -8.79 -2.02 11.25
C ASP A 126 -8.25 -1.13 10.12
N PHE A 127 -8.07 -1.69 8.93
CA PHE A 127 -7.63 -0.89 7.79
C PHE A 127 -8.65 0.21 7.42
N HIS A 128 -9.95 -0.07 7.47
CA HIS A 128 -11.00 0.93 7.27
C HIS A 128 -10.91 2.07 8.30
N ARG A 129 -10.75 1.74 9.58
CA ARG A 129 -10.56 2.73 10.66
C ARG A 129 -9.31 3.57 10.43
N PHE A 130 -8.23 2.93 10.02
CA PHE A 130 -6.98 3.61 9.69
C PHE A 130 -7.16 4.58 8.52
N LEU A 131 -7.86 4.22 7.44
CA LEU A 131 -8.11 5.12 6.31
C LEU A 131 -8.87 6.38 6.77
N ALA A 132 -9.92 6.21 7.57
CA ALA A 132 -10.67 7.34 8.10
C ALA A 132 -9.80 8.24 9.00
N ALA A 133 -9.03 7.66 9.92
CA ALA A 133 -8.15 8.40 10.82
C ALA A 133 -7.01 9.10 10.05
N PHE A 134 -6.37 8.42 9.11
CA PHE A 134 -5.28 8.95 8.30
C PHE A 134 -5.72 10.10 7.39
N ALA A 135 -6.91 10.02 6.79
CA ALA A 135 -7.48 11.11 6.00
C ALA A 135 -7.70 12.39 6.83
N SER A 136 -7.88 12.28 8.15
CA SER A 136 -8.04 13.46 9.01
C SER A 136 -6.73 14.18 9.35
N LEU A 137 -5.57 13.57 9.05
CA LEU A 137 -4.28 14.19 9.30
C LEU A 137 -4.01 15.36 8.34
N PRO A 138 -3.28 16.40 8.80
CA PRO A 138 -2.86 17.48 7.90
C PRO A 138 -1.94 16.94 6.82
N ALA A 139 -2.25 17.33 5.58
CA ALA A 139 -1.52 16.93 4.39
C ALA A 139 -0.31 17.82 4.08
#